data_AF-A0A261CE55-F1
#
_entry.id   AF-A0A261CE55-F1
#
_cell.length_a   1.000
_cell.length_b   1.000
_cell.length_c   1.000
_cell.angle_alpha   90.00
_cell.angle_beta   90.00
_cell.angle_gamma   90.00
#
_symmetry.space_group_name_H-M   'P 1'
#
loop_
_entity.id
_entity.type
_entity.pdbx_description
1 polymer ?
#
loop_
_entity_poly.entity_id
_entity_poly.type
_entity_poly.pdbx_seq_one_letter_code
_entity_poly.pdbx_strand_id
1 'polypeptide(L)'
;VMTLLRFGTLLVLATILPLEQGFYVPGVAPVDFRAGDAIDVKAIKLTSSNNIMPFEYYSVPFCKPTDGDIQYKSENLGEVMRGDRIVNTPYRFQMKKNEQCLTLCSNKLSKEDVLLFKERIRQEYSAHMIVDNLPVATVISPGKSGDIYYDLGYRLGWIDENSKVFLNNHLQFVVKYHQHTPGLYRVVGFEVRPRSITATKNSDSTCSLPEDGGRHVELGDAEQTIEFSYSVTFEESDVPWASRWDVYLTTKAVDIHWFSILNSIVVVLSLSGFLSVTIVRTVRRDIAQYNRDDEEDDTLEETGWKLVHGDVFRPPPHQMILVNMVGTGIQLLGMSAIVVVCAMLGMLSPASRGSLMSAAVFLFCFMGLISGYHAGRLYKTMKGRNPIRCAVQTATLFPSLILGAGFLLNFFLIGKHSSGAVPFGTMIALLVMWFCIDMPLIFLGFYFGYRKQPYTHPVRTNQIPRQVPEQPWYLRLIPSSLIAGVLPFGAMFIELSFVISGGSSFYVMAYAVFYYNTKLTIEGFVPTVLYFGYSSLIALTFFFMTGTIGFYASHFFLTKIYAAVKID
;
A
#
# COMPACT_ATOMS: atom_id res chain seq x y z
N VAL A 1 12.33 -6.10 -47.76
CA VAL A 1 13.50 -5.19 -47.59
C VAL A 1 13.18 -4.00 -46.69
N MET A 2 12.09 -3.24 -46.92
CA MET A 2 11.76 -2.05 -46.12
C MET A 2 11.37 -2.33 -44.65
N THR A 3 10.84 -3.53 -44.34
CA THR A 3 10.52 -3.97 -42.97
C THR A 3 11.75 -4.42 -42.17
N LEU A 4 12.76 -4.97 -42.85
CA LEU A 4 14.05 -5.35 -42.27
C LEU A 4 14.89 -4.11 -41.92
N LEU A 5 14.83 -3.07 -42.75
CA LEU A 5 15.51 -1.81 -42.48
C LEU A 5 14.99 -1.12 -41.21
N ARG A 6 13.66 -1.16 -40.96
CA ARG A 6 13.04 -0.55 -39.77
C ARG A 6 13.42 -1.28 -38.47
N PHE A 7 13.54 -2.60 -38.51
CA PHE A 7 14.03 -3.38 -37.37
C PHE A 7 15.52 -3.14 -37.11
N GLY A 8 16.33 -3.02 -38.17
CA GLY A 8 17.74 -2.68 -38.08
C GLY A 8 17.99 -1.31 -37.44
N THR A 9 17.21 -0.29 -37.81
CA THR A 9 17.32 1.05 -37.21
C THR A 9 16.94 1.10 -35.73
N LEU A 10 15.97 0.29 -35.29
CA LEU A 10 15.58 0.19 -33.87
C LEU A 10 16.66 -0.52 -33.03
N LEU A 11 17.32 -1.53 -33.59
CA LEU A 11 18.41 -2.26 -32.92
C LEU A 11 19.68 -1.38 -32.81
N VAL A 12 19.95 -0.56 -33.83
CA VAL A 12 21.05 0.41 -33.81
C VAL A 12 20.78 1.56 -32.84
N LEU A 13 19.52 2.03 -32.71
CA LEU A 13 19.18 3.04 -31.70
C LEU A 13 19.33 2.50 -30.26
N ALA A 14 19.02 1.22 -30.04
CA ALA A 14 19.15 0.58 -28.73
C ALA A 14 20.61 0.33 -28.30
N THR A 15 21.55 0.29 -29.25
CA THR A 15 22.99 0.06 -28.98
C THR A 15 23.80 1.34 -28.78
N ILE A 16 23.21 2.51 -29.01
CA ILE A 16 23.86 3.83 -28.83
C ILE A 16 23.59 4.42 -27.44
N LEU A 17 22.75 3.78 -26.61
CA LEU A 17 22.58 4.19 -25.22
C LEU A 17 23.86 3.87 -24.43
N PRO A 18 24.51 4.84 -23.77
CA PRO A 18 25.67 4.57 -22.94
C PRO A 18 25.23 3.66 -21.78
N LEU A 19 25.74 2.43 -21.78
CA LEU A 19 25.57 1.44 -20.71
C LEU A 19 26.42 1.75 -19.46
N GLU A 20 27.09 2.90 -19.43
CA GLU A 20 28.02 3.27 -18.36
C GLU A 20 27.43 4.29 -17.39
N GLN A 21 26.35 3.90 -16.73
CA GLN A 21 26.16 4.21 -15.32
C GLN A 21 25.54 2.96 -14.70
N GLY A 22 26.35 2.16 -14.01
CA GLY A 22 25.83 1.08 -13.18
C GLY A 22 24.76 1.69 -12.27
N PHE A 23 23.51 1.28 -12.48
CA PHE A 23 22.38 1.75 -11.70
C PHE A 23 22.61 1.31 -10.26
N TYR A 24 23.16 2.20 -9.43
CA TYR A 24 23.39 1.94 -8.02
C TYR A 24 22.02 1.89 -7.34
N VAL A 25 21.54 0.68 -7.07
CA VAL A 25 20.35 0.45 -6.25
C VAL A 25 20.78 0.58 -4.79
N PRO A 26 20.35 1.62 -4.06
CA PRO A 26 20.69 1.76 -2.65
C PRO A 26 20.22 0.54 -1.86
N GLY A 27 21.12 -0.08 -1.09
CA GLY A 27 20.81 -1.24 -0.25
C GLY A 27 21.13 -2.61 -0.88
N VAL A 28 21.56 -2.67 -2.15
CA VAL A 28 21.96 -3.93 -2.82
C VAL A 28 23.47 -4.18 -2.73
N ALA A 29 24.30 -3.13 -2.71
CA ALA A 29 25.74 -3.24 -2.56
C ALA A 29 26.19 -2.81 -1.14
N PRO A 30 27.14 -3.53 -0.52
CA PRO A 30 27.69 -3.18 0.79
C PRO A 30 28.57 -1.92 0.70
N VAL A 31 28.52 -1.10 1.75
CA VAL A 31 29.47 -0.01 1.97
C VAL A 31 30.47 -0.49 3.02
N ASP A 32 31.75 -0.45 2.66
CA ASP A 32 32.84 -0.85 3.56
C ASP A 32 33.47 0.40 4.20
N PHE A 33 33.58 0.41 5.53
CA PHE A 33 34.17 1.49 6.31
C PHE A 33 35.52 1.07 6.90
N ARG A 34 36.48 1.99 6.96
CA ARG A 34 37.74 1.84 7.70
C ARG A 34 37.61 2.47 9.08
N ALA A 35 38.52 2.12 9.99
CA ALA A 35 38.58 2.75 11.31
C ALA A 35 38.83 4.27 11.17
N GLY A 36 38.01 5.07 11.83
CA GLY A 36 38.07 6.54 11.75
C GLY A 36 37.30 7.17 10.60
N ASP A 37 36.75 6.39 9.66
CA ASP A 37 35.89 6.93 8.61
C ASP A 37 34.62 7.56 9.20
N ALA A 38 34.16 8.65 8.60
CA ALA A 38 32.94 9.33 9.01
C ALA A 38 31.71 8.56 8.52
N ILE A 39 30.76 8.34 9.42
CA ILE A 39 29.47 7.70 9.12
C ILE A 39 28.38 8.78 9.18
N ASP A 40 27.71 8.99 8.06
CA ASP A 40 26.60 9.94 7.97
C ASP A 40 25.35 9.40 8.66
N VAL A 41 24.86 10.14 9.66
CA VAL A 41 23.53 9.94 10.23
C VAL A 41 22.55 10.87 9.53
N LYS A 42 21.46 10.31 9.01
CA LYS A 42 20.42 11.09 8.31
C LYS A 42 19.09 10.90 9.01
N ALA A 43 18.27 11.94 9.06
CA ALA A 43 16.91 11.84 9.57
C ALA A 43 15.93 11.73 8.40
N ILE A 44 14.76 11.13 8.66
CA ILE A 44 13.72 10.93 7.64
C ILE A 44 12.47 11.71 8.01
N LYS A 45 11.75 11.26 9.05
CA LYS A 45 10.43 11.79 9.40
C LYS A 45 10.05 11.40 10.83
N LEU A 46 8.97 12.00 11.30
CA LEU A 46 8.29 11.67 12.54
C LEU A 46 7.00 10.92 12.20
N THR A 47 6.76 9.78 12.84
CA THR A 47 5.51 9.01 12.71
C THR A 47 4.91 8.73 14.08
N SER A 48 3.61 8.49 14.14
CA SER A 48 2.90 8.17 15.38
C SER A 48 2.19 6.81 15.25
N SER A 49 2.02 6.13 16.37
CA SER A 49 1.15 4.95 16.55
C SER A 49 -0.35 5.31 16.51
N ASN A 50 -0.70 6.50 17.00
CA ASN A 50 -2.08 6.95 17.20
C ASN A 50 -2.57 7.90 16.10
N ASN A 51 -1.66 8.50 15.33
CA ASN A 51 -1.97 9.43 14.25
C ASN A 51 -1.33 8.99 12.93
N ILE A 52 -2.10 9.07 11.84
CA ILE A 52 -1.69 8.63 10.50
C ILE A 52 -0.78 9.64 9.79
N MET A 53 -0.71 10.88 10.27
CA MET A 53 0.00 11.97 9.57
C MET A 53 1.49 12.01 9.95
N PRO A 54 2.42 11.84 8.99
CA PRO A 54 3.84 11.97 9.27
C PRO A 54 4.31 13.43 9.15
N PHE A 55 5.31 13.83 9.93
CA PHE A 55 5.90 15.17 9.89
C PHE A 55 7.39 15.13 9.56
N GLU A 56 7.91 16.21 9.01
CA GLU A 56 9.35 16.29 8.74
C GLU A 56 10.15 16.30 10.05
N TYR A 57 11.37 15.79 10.03
CA TYR A 57 12.20 15.74 11.24
C TYR A 57 12.42 17.13 11.86
N TYR A 58 12.73 18.13 11.04
CA TYR A 58 12.94 19.53 11.47
C TYR A 58 11.66 20.35 11.66
N SER A 59 10.49 19.72 11.57
CA SER A 59 9.21 20.35 11.94
C SER A 59 9.10 20.64 13.43
N VAL A 60 9.83 19.86 14.24
CA VAL A 60 10.06 20.14 15.66
C VAL A 60 11.44 20.80 15.83
N PRO A 61 11.63 21.67 16.83
CA PRO A 61 12.84 22.45 16.99
C PRO A 61 14.01 21.63 17.56
N PHE A 62 14.51 20.69 16.75
CA PHE A 62 15.77 19.99 16.97
C PHE A 62 16.98 20.84 16.58
N CYS A 63 18.16 20.40 17.03
CA CYS A 63 19.44 20.98 16.63
C CYS A 63 19.64 20.89 15.11
N LYS A 64 19.83 22.04 14.48
CA LYS A 64 20.22 22.14 13.07
C LYS A 64 21.74 21.93 12.92
N PRO A 65 22.22 21.40 11.79
CA PRO A 65 23.65 21.26 11.52
C PRO A 65 24.36 22.62 11.52
N THR A 66 25.56 22.66 12.11
CA THR A 66 26.40 23.86 12.23
C THR A 66 27.14 24.24 10.94
N ASP A 67 27.32 23.31 10.01
CA ASP A 67 28.17 23.45 8.81
C ASP A 67 27.41 23.86 7.52
N GLY A 68 26.14 24.30 7.63
CA GLY A 68 25.39 24.82 6.48
C GLY A 68 23.88 24.55 6.52
N ASP A 69 23.19 25.00 5.47
CA ASP A 69 21.75 24.79 5.29
C ASP A 69 21.36 23.30 5.30
N ILE A 70 20.08 23.03 5.59
CA ILE A 70 19.51 21.68 5.58
C ILE A 70 19.61 21.12 4.15
N GLN A 71 20.41 20.07 3.99
CA GLN A 71 20.62 19.40 2.70
C GLN A 71 19.67 18.23 2.57
N TYR A 72 18.78 18.31 1.58
CA TYR A 72 17.88 17.22 1.21
C TYR A 72 18.60 16.29 0.23
N LYS A 73 18.59 14.99 0.53
CA LYS A 73 19.12 13.97 -0.40
C LYS A 73 18.04 13.63 -1.44
N SER A 74 18.44 13.39 -2.69
CA SER A 74 17.51 12.98 -3.77
C SER A 74 16.83 11.65 -3.46
N GLU A 75 15.50 11.65 -3.51
CA GLU A 75 14.63 10.50 -3.24
C GLU A 75 14.15 9.84 -4.53
N ASN A 76 13.90 8.52 -4.46
CA ASN A 76 13.15 7.86 -5.54
C ASN A 76 11.65 8.16 -5.45
N LEU A 77 10.90 7.96 -6.54
CA LEU A 77 9.47 8.26 -6.61
C LEU A 77 8.66 7.65 -5.45
N GLY A 78 8.98 6.42 -5.07
CA GLY A 78 8.30 5.72 -3.98
C GLY A 78 8.68 6.20 -2.58
N GLU A 79 9.90 6.69 -2.37
CA GLU A 79 10.32 7.38 -1.12
C GLU A 79 9.55 8.69 -0.98
N VAL A 80 9.44 9.47 -2.06
CA VAL A 80 8.66 10.72 -2.07
C VAL A 80 7.17 10.45 -1.77
N MET A 81 6.60 9.40 -2.38
CA MET A 81 5.19 9.01 -2.14
C MET A 81 4.93 8.49 -0.72
N ARG A 82 5.95 8.00 -0.01
CA ARG A 82 5.87 7.61 1.41
C ARG A 82 6.06 8.80 2.37
N GLY A 83 6.37 9.98 1.83
CA GLY A 83 6.72 11.15 2.62
C GLY A 83 8.04 11.00 3.38
N ASP A 84 8.95 10.16 2.87
CA ASP A 84 10.30 10.10 3.41
C ASP A 84 11.02 11.38 2.98
N ARG A 85 11.58 12.14 3.93
CA ARG A 85 12.33 13.39 3.67
C ARG A 85 13.73 13.28 4.23
N ILE A 86 14.67 12.79 3.43
CA ILE A 86 16.02 12.49 3.94
C ILE A 86 16.82 13.78 4.08
N VAL A 87 17.13 14.15 5.33
CA VAL A 87 17.88 15.34 5.69
C VAL A 87 19.16 15.00 6.45
N ASN A 88 20.19 15.83 6.29
CA ASN A 88 21.42 15.73 7.08
C ASN A 88 21.15 16.05 8.56
N THR A 89 21.92 15.44 9.46
CA THR A 89 21.84 15.70 10.90
C THR A 89 23.20 16.18 11.45
N PRO A 90 23.23 16.88 12.60
CA PRO A 90 24.48 17.26 13.26
C PRO A 90 25.25 16.09 13.91
N TYR A 91 24.70 14.87 13.95
CA TYR A 91 25.38 13.72 14.56
C TYR A 91 26.56 13.27 13.69
N ARG A 92 27.77 13.24 14.27
CA ARG A 92 28.99 12.82 13.58
C ARG A 92 29.52 11.56 14.22
N PHE A 93 29.45 10.45 13.50
CA PHE A 93 29.97 9.17 13.97
C PHE A 93 31.32 8.90 13.31
N GLN A 94 32.31 8.51 14.10
CA GLN A 94 33.62 8.04 13.60
C GLN A 94 33.72 6.54 13.84
N MET A 95 33.98 5.78 12.78
CA MET A 95 33.96 4.32 12.86
C MET A 95 34.96 3.80 13.91
N LYS A 96 34.48 2.93 14.81
CA LYS A 96 35.25 2.31 15.92
C LYS A 96 35.71 3.28 17.02
N LYS A 97 35.17 4.50 17.08
CA LYS A 97 35.49 5.47 18.13
C LYS A 97 34.30 5.64 19.07
N ASN A 98 34.42 5.08 20.28
CA ASN A 98 33.40 5.22 21.30
C ASN A 98 33.51 6.60 21.94
N GLU A 99 32.42 7.37 21.91
CA GLU A 99 32.36 8.71 22.49
C GLU A 99 31.15 8.79 23.42
N GLN A 100 31.39 9.24 24.65
CA GLN A 100 30.35 9.35 25.67
C GLN A 100 30.03 10.82 25.94
N CYS A 101 28.74 11.14 25.96
CA CYS A 101 28.21 12.45 26.33
C CYS A 101 28.81 13.62 25.52
N LEU A 102 28.55 13.63 24.21
CA LEU A 102 28.82 14.75 23.33
C LEU A 102 27.63 15.72 23.35
N THR A 103 27.91 17.00 23.55
CA THR A 103 26.90 18.05 23.48
C THR A 103 26.62 18.38 22.02
N LEU A 104 25.36 18.29 21.60
CA LEU A 104 24.93 18.54 20.23
C LEU A 104 24.64 20.03 20.02
N CYS A 105 23.70 20.57 20.80
CA CYS A 105 23.42 21.99 20.87
C CYS A 105 22.63 22.34 22.14
N SER A 106 22.68 23.61 22.53
CA SER A 106 21.78 24.19 23.54
C SER A 106 20.72 25.01 22.80
N ASN A 107 19.47 24.51 22.79
CA ASN A 107 18.37 25.17 22.09
C ASN A 107 17.48 25.92 23.09
N LYS A 108 17.22 27.20 22.83
CA LYS A 108 16.26 28.00 23.59
C LYS A 108 14.88 27.82 22.98
N LEU A 109 13.99 27.12 23.69
CA LEU A 109 12.65 26.83 23.20
C LEU A 109 11.69 27.94 23.61
N SER A 110 10.97 28.48 22.63
CA SER A 110 9.83 29.37 22.87
C SER A 110 8.69 28.61 23.57
N LYS A 111 7.75 29.35 24.17
CA LYS A 111 6.51 28.75 24.73
C LYS A 111 5.74 27.94 23.69
N GLU A 112 5.71 28.42 22.44
CA GLU A 112 5.05 27.74 21.32
C GLU A 112 5.75 26.42 20.97
N ASP A 113 7.08 26.41 20.98
CA ASP A 113 7.90 25.22 20.71
C ASP A 113 7.75 24.16 21.79
N VAL A 114 7.71 24.58 23.05
CA VAL A 114 7.47 23.69 24.20
C VAL A 114 6.08 23.05 24.10
N LEU A 115 5.06 23.84 23.75
CA LEU A 115 3.70 23.33 23.55
C LEU A 115 3.64 22.35 22.38
N LEU A 116 4.32 22.65 21.27
CA LEU A 116 4.43 21.75 20.13
C LEU A 116 5.09 20.41 20.54
N PHE A 117 6.20 20.44 21.27
CA PHE A 117 6.83 19.22 21.80
C PHE A 117 5.89 18.42 22.69
N LYS A 118 5.17 19.08 23.61
CA LYS A 118 4.18 18.41 24.46
C LYS A 118 3.08 17.72 23.66
N GLU A 119 2.55 18.39 22.64
CA GLU A 119 1.53 17.82 21.75
C GLU A 119 2.07 16.60 21.00
N ARG A 120 3.29 16.69 20.43
CA ARG A 120 3.92 15.57 19.72
C ARG A 120 4.23 14.38 20.63
N ILE A 121 4.62 14.61 21.88
CA ILE A 121 4.85 13.54 22.85
C ILE A 121 3.53 12.88 23.26
N ARG A 122 2.46 13.66 23.48
CA ARG A 122 1.10 13.14 23.76
C ARG A 122 0.56 12.29 22.62
N GLN A 123 0.85 12.68 21.39
CA GLN A 123 0.48 11.91 20.20
C GLN A 123 1.46 10.76 19.91
N GLU A 124 2.37 10.40 20.82
CA GLU A 124 3.33 9.29 20.69
C GLU A 124 4.19 9.32 19.41
N TYR A 125 4.62 10.51 18.98
CA TYR A 125 5.51 10.60 17.83
C TYR A 125 6.88 9.99 18.12
N SER A 126 7.36 9.22 17.16
CA SER A 126 8.68 8.61 17.10
C SER A 126 9.44 9.15 15.91
N ALA A 127 10.72 9.48 16.14
CA ALA A 127 11.61 10.03 15.14
C ALA A 127 12.40 8.90 14.46
N HIS A 128 12.38 8.92 13.12
CA HIS A 128 13.08 7.95 12.28
C HIS A 128 14.37 8.55 11.75
N MET A 129 15.47 7.82 11.96
CA MET A 129 16.79 8.13 11.45
C MET A 129 17.38 6.89 10.77
N ILE A 130 18.41 7.10 9.97
CA ILE A 130 19.08 6.06 9.20
C ILE A 130 20.59 6.23 9.20
N VAL A 131 21.27 5.08 9.15
CA VAL A 131 22.72 4.94 8.94
C VAL A 131 22.92 3.81 7.95
N ASP A 132 23.68 4.04 6.86
CA ASP A 132 23.91 3.03 5.81
C ASP A 132 22.63 2.29 5.33
N ASN A 133 21.55 3.05 5.17
CA ASN A 133 20.19 2.59 4.87
C ASN A 133 19.48 1.74 5.94
N LEU A 134 20.11 1.42 7.06
CA LEU A 134 19.46 0.78 8.21
C LEU A 134 18.65 1.81 9.01
N PRO A 135 17.41 1.50 9.39
CA PRO A 135 16.64 2.35 10.29
C PRO A 135 17.19 2.26 11.71
N VAL A 136 17.08 3.35 12.44
CA VAL A 136 17.29 3.35 13.88
C VAL A 136 16.17 2.55 14.54
N ALA A 137 16.50 1.69 15.51
CA ALA A 137 15.50 1.00 16.31
C ALA A 137 15.74 1.16 17.81
N THR A 138 14.65 1.31 18.56
CA THR A 138 14.66 1.26 20.01
C THR A 138 14.51 -0.19 20.47
N VAL A 139 15.43 -0.61 21.34
CA VAL A 139 15.40 -1.95 21.92
C VAL A 139 14.46 -1.95 23.12
N ILE A 140 13.42 -2.79 23.08
CA ILE A 140 12.47 -2.98 24.16
C ILE A 140 12.66 -4.40 24.71
N SER A 141 13.10 -4.49 25.96
CA SER A 141 13.17 -5.74 26.72
C SER A 141 11.98 -5.81 27.69
N PRO A 142 10.86 -6.49 27.36
CA PRO A 142 9.81 -6.74 28.33
C PRO A 142 10.38 -7.60 29.47
N GLY A 143 10.39 -7.05 30.68
CA GLY A 143 11.12 -7.52 31.86
C GLY A 143 10.74 -8.90 32.43
N LYS A 144 10.13 -9.80 31.64
CA LYS A 144 9.81 -11.16 32.06
C LYS A 144 10.04 -12.25 31.01
N SER A 145 10.18 -11.94 29.72
CA SER A 145 10.25 -12.96 28.64
C SER A 145 11.63 -13.13 27.99
N GLY A 146 12.62 -12.30 28.30
CA GLY A 146 13.96 -12.39 27.71
C GLY A 146 14.04 -12.04 26.20
N ASP A 147 12.92 -12.09 25.48
CA ASP A 147 12.85 -11.72 24.07
C ASP A 147 13.04 -10.22 23.88
N ILE A 148 14.04 -9.87 23.06
CA ILE A 148 14.38 -8.50 22.73
C ILE A 148 13.59 -8.08 21.49
N TYR A 149 12.84 -6.99 21.57
CA TYR A 149 12.06 -6.46 20.45
C TYR A 149 12.65 -5.14 19.95
N TYR A 150 12.57 -4.93 18.63
CA TYR A 150 13.01 -3.72 17.97
C TYR A 150 11.79 -2.94 17.49
N ASP A 151 11.62 -1.72 18.00
CA ASP A 151 10.62 -0.75 17.52
C ASP A 151 11.34 0.27 16.63
N LEU A 152 10.77 0.58 15.46
CA LEU A 152 11.42 1.47 14.49
C LEU A 152 11.32 2.93 14.95
N GLY A 153 12.46 3.63 14.95
CA GLY A 153 12.56 4.99 15.46
C GLY A 153 12.80 5.06 16.96
N TYR A 154 12.83 6.28 17.50
CA TYR A 154 12.83 6.53 18.94
C TYR A 154 11.72 7.49 19.33
N ARG A 155 11.09 7.24 20.48
CA ARG A 155 10.04 8.12 21.01
C ARG A 155 10.63 9.46 21.44
N LEU A 156 9.96 10.56 21.08
CA LEU A 156 10.37 11.91 21.49
C LEU A 156 10.38 12.08 23.00
N GLY A 157 9.50 11.39 23.71
CA GLY A 157 9.32 11.50 25.14
C GLY A 157 8.33 10.47 25.65
N TRP A 158 7.99 10.61 26.93
CA TRP A 158 6.99 9.77 27.59
C TRP A 158 6.19 10.60 28.60
N ILE A 159 5.06 10.06 29.00
CA ILE A 159 4.14 10.70 29.93
C ILE A 159 4.08 9.82 31.18
N ASP A 160 4.23 10.45 32.32
CA ASP A 160 4.13 9.78 33.62
C ASP A 160 2.68 9.70 34.11
N GLU A 161 2.41 8.85 35.09
CA GLU A 161 1.06 8.65 35.66
C GLU A 161 0.43 9.97 36.16
N ASN A 162 1.27 10.92 36.58
CA ASN A 162 0.86 12.26 36.99
C ASN A 162 0.59 13.24 35.83
N SER A 163 0.45 12.76 34.60
CA SER A 163 0.26 13.56 33.36
C SER A 163 1.39 14.56 33.06
N LYS A 164 2.56 14.35 33.66
CA LYS A 164 3.78 15.13 33.39
C LYS A 164 4.46 14.61 32.12
N VAL A 165 4.93 15.54 31.29
CA VAL A 165 5.52 15.23 29.99
C VAL A 165 7.03 15.37 30.08
N PHE A 166 7.74 14.28 29.79
CA PHE A 166 9.20 14.21 29.82
C PHE A 166 9.76 14.10 28.40
N LEU A 167 10.79 14.90 28.10
CA LEU A 167 11.48 14.89 26.80
C LEU A 167 12.74 14.02 26.84
N ASN A 168 12.93 13.19 25.81
CA ASN A 168 14.18 12.46 25.61
C ASN A 168 15.19 13.38 24.88
N ASN A 169 16.08 13.99 25.66
CA ASN A 169 17.11 14.91 25.15
C ASN A 169 18.48 14.26 24.94
N HIS A 170 18.73 13.10 25.56
CA HIS A 170 19.97 12.34 25.39
C HIS A 170 19.72 11.05 24.60
N LEU A 171 20.44 10.89 23.49
CA LEU A 171 20.36 9.68 22.66
C LEU A 171 21.63 8.87 22.78
N GLN A 172 21.53 7.65 23.30
CA GLN A 172 22.63 6.70 23.30
C GLN A 172 22.50 5.79 22.08
N PHE A 173 23.39 5.96 21.10
CA PHE A 173 23.46 5.15 19.90
C PHE A 173 24.37 3.95 20.11
N VAL A 174 23.91 2.79 19.67
CA VAL A 174 24.71 1.57 19.61
C VAL A 174 24.78 1.15 18.14
N VAL A 175 25.97 1.27 17.55
CA VAL A 175 26.22 0.90 16.15
C VAL A 175 26.89 -0.47 16.16
N LYS A 176 26.18 -1.47 15.66
CA LYS A 176 26.70 -2.83 15.52
C LYS A 176 27.41 -2.97 14.19
N TYR A 177 28.62 -3.51 14.21
CA TYR A 177 29.42 -3.72 13.02
C TYR A 177 29.91 -5.16 12.90
N HIS A 178 30.07 -5.61 11.68
CA HIS A 178 30.59 -6.93 11.34
C HIS A 178 31.92 -6.79 10.59
N GLN A 179 32.92 -7.56 11.01
CA GLN A 179 34.23 -7.58 10.38
C GLN A 179 34.37 -8.84 9.50
N HIS A 180 34.10 -8.69 8.20
CA HIS A 180 34.29 -9.80 7.25
C HIS A 180 35.75 -9.97 6.81
N THR A 181 36.49 -8.86 6.74
CA THR A 181 37.90 -8.81 6.30
C THR A 181 38.67 -7.92 7.27
N PRO A 182 39.91 -8.28 7.67
CA PRO A 182 40.69 -7.46 8.59
C PRO A 182 40.85 -6.03 8.06
N GLY A 183 40.41 -5.05 8.85
CA GLY A 183 40.48 -3.62 8.53
C GLY A 183 39.29 -3.05 7.75
N LEU A 184 38.32 -3.88 7.34
CA LEU A 184 37.07 -3.44 6.70
C LEU A 184 35.88 -3.81 7.58
N TYR A 185 35.09 -2.79 7.92
CA TYR A 185 33.95 -2.91 8.80
C TYR A 185 32.66 -2.57 8.06
N ARG A 186 31.62 -3.38 8.27
CA ARG A 186 30.28 -3.16 7.72
C ARG A 186 29.31 -2.88 8.84
N VAL A 187 28.47 -1.85 8.69
CA VAL A 187 27.40 -1.59 9.66
C VAL A 187 26.27 -2.60 9.45
N VAL A 188 25.93 -3.32 10.51
CA VAL A 188 24.92 -4.39 10.51
C VAL A 188 23.78 -4.14 11.48
N GLY A 189 23.93 -3.19 12.40
CA GLY A 189 22.84 -2.77 13.28
C GLY A 189 23.02 -1.33 13.76
N PHE A 190 21.89 -0.71 14.04
CA PHE A 190 21.76 0.65 14.48
C PHE A 190 20.61 0.75 15.49
N GLU A 191 21.01 0.86 16.75
CA GLU A 191 20.11 0.89 17.90
C GLU A 191 20.21 2.23 18.61
N VAL A 192 19.13 2.62 19.26
CA VAL A 192 19.09 3.82 20.10
C VAL A 192 18.41 3.54 21.41
N ARG A 193 18.99 4.07 22.49
CA ARG A 193 18.42 4.09 23.83
C ARG A 193 18.16 5.54 24.21
N PRO A 194 16.93 6.04 24.02
CA PRO A 194 16.58 7.40 24.40
C PRO A 194 16.54 7.52 25.92
N ARG A 195 17.09 8.61 26.46
CA ARG A 195 17.05 8.97 27.88
C ARG A 195 16.67 10.42 28.07
N SER A 196 15.95 10.69 29.15
CA SER A 196 15.67 12.05 29.63
C SER A 196 16.61 12.36 30.79
N ILE A 197 17.58 13.26 30.58
CA ILE A 197 18.58 13.63 31.57
C ILE A 197 18.77 15.14 31.63
N THR A 198 18.92 15.69 32.82
CA THR A 198 19.42 17.06 32.98
C THR A 198 20.94 17.03 32.87
N ALA A 199 21.49 17.41 31.71
CA ALA A 199 22.93 17.46 31.50
C ALA A 199 23.52 18.69 32.20
N THR A 200 24.64 18.49 32.91
CA THR A 200 25.50 19.58 33.38
C THR A 200 26.65 19.76 32.39
N LYS A 201 26.79 20.97 31.85
CA LYS A 201 27.84 21.31 30.89
C LYS A 201 29.20 21.41 31.61
N ASN A 202 30.16 20.54 31.25
CA ASN A 202 31.54 20.59 31.76
C ASN A 202 32.46 21.39 30.83
N SER A 203 32.29 21.27 29.50
CA SER A 203 33.03 22.01 28.47
C SER A 203 32.14 22.31 27.24
N ASP A 204 32.65 23.00 26.21
CA ASP A 204 31.88 23.30 25.00
C ASP A 204 31.49 22.08 24.16
N SER A 205 32.12 20.91 24.36
CA SER A 205 31.86 19.69 23.56
C SER A 205 31.51 18.43 24.37
N THR A 206 31.78 18.40 25.68
CA THR A 206 31.55 17.22 26.52
C THR A 206 30.66 17.51 27.73
N CYS A 207 29.80 16.55 28.07
CA CYS A 207 28.94 16.57 29.24
C CYS A 207 29.27 15.43 30.22
N SER A 208 28.85 15.55 31.48
CA SER A 208 28.86 14.44 32.44
C SER A 208 27.48 13.84 32.60
N LEU A 209 27.39 12.51 32.48
CA LEU A 209 26.17 11.76 32.78
C LEU A 209 26.11 11.47 34.29
N PRO A 210 25.04 11.84 35.01
CA PRO A 210 24.86 11.42 36.39
C PRO A 210 24.60 9.90 36.46
N GLU A 211 25.34 9.19 37.32
CA GLU A 211 25.27 7.72 37.47
C GLU A 211 23.89 7.21 37.91
N ASP A 212 23.12 8.03 38.64
CA ASP A 212 21.77 7.69 39.14
C ASP A 212 20.62 8.00 38.16
N GLY A 213 20.91 8.18 36.87
CA GLY A 213 19.88 8.48 35.86
C GLY A 213 19.37 9.94 35.88
N GLY A 214 19.81 10.74 36.85
CA GLY A 214 19.57 12.19 36.92
C GLY A 214 18.10 12.60 37.06
N ARG A 215 17.84 13.90 37.20
CA ARG A 215 16.48 14.43 37.07
C ARG A 215 16.07 14.40 35.61
N HIS A 216 14.91 13.84 35.31
CA HIS A 216 14.31 13.89 33.99
C HIS A 216 13.95 15.32 33.61
N VAL A 217 14.06 15.64 32.33
CA VAL A 217 13.70 16.96 31.79
C VAL A 217 12.19 17.02 31.61
N GLU A 218 11.51 17.57 32.61
CA GLU A 218 10.08 17.88 32.55
C GLU A 218 9.86 19.13 31.70
N LEU A 219 9.00 19.04 30.69
CA LEU A 219 8.59 20.19 29.89
C LEU A 219 7.56 21.02 30.69
N GLY A 220 7.96 22.22 31.10
CA GLY A 220 7.08 23.20 31.77
C GLY A 220 6.19 23.96 30.80
N ASP A 221 5.50 25.01 31.27
CA ASP A 221 4.68 25.90 30.41
C ASP A 221 5.40 27.22 30.05
N ALA A 222 6.62 27.39 30.54
CA ALA A 222 7.45 28.57 30.30
C ALA A 222 8.58 28.27 29.29
N GLU A 223 9.27 29.32 28.84
CA GLU A 223 10.46 29.19 28.02
C GLU A 223 11.54 28.43 28.79
N GLN A 224 12.10 27.41 28.14
CA GLN A 224 13.10 26.54 28.74
C GLN A 224 14.24 26.33 27.74
N THR A 225 15.47 26.36 28.26
CA THR A 225 16.65 26.00 27.46
C THR A 225 16.91 24.52 27.67
N ILE A 226 16.92 23.75 26.58
CA ILE A 226 17.18 22.31 26.62
C ILE A 226 18.51 22.03 25.92
N GLU A 227 19.37 21.30 26.63
CA GLU A 227 20.62 20.78 26.07
C GLU A 227 20.38 19.40 25.49
N PHE A 228 20.64 19.26 24.19
CA PHE A 228 20.63 17.97 23.50
C PHE A 228 22.05 17.39 23.50
N SER A 229 22.15 16.11 23.82
CA SER A 229 23.42 15.40 23.85
C SER A 229 23.26 13.99 23.29
N TYR A 230 24.37 13.36 22.94
CA TYR A 230 24.36 11.98 22.47
C TYR A 230 25.60 11.23 22.91
N SER A 231 25.52 9.91 22.86
CA SER A 231 26.67 9.01 23.05
C SER A 231 26.66 7.96 21.94
N VAL A 232 27.83 7.47 21.57
CA VAL A 232 28.00 6.48 20.51
C VAL A 232 28.88 5.36 21.03
N THR A 233 28.35 4.14 20.98
CA THR A 233 29.08 2.91 21.30
C THR A 233 29.09 2.01 20.07
N PHE A 234 30.26 1.51 19.70
CA PHE A 234 30.41 0.51 18.64
C PHE A 234 30.54 -0.88 19.26
N GLU A 235 29.68 -1.81 18.83
CA GLU A 235 29.68 -3.20 19.26
C GLU A 235 29.94 -4.13 18.08
N GLU A 236 30.81 -5.12 18.26
CA GLU A 236 31.04 -6.13 17.23
C GLU A 236 29.90 -7.16 17.23
N SER A 237 29.46 -7.57 16.05
CA SER A 237 28.37 -8.53 15.87
C SER A 237 28.70 -9.57 14.81
N ASP A 238 28.31 -10.82 15.06
CA ASP A 238 28.51 -11.95 14.15
C ASP A 238 27.49 -11.99 12.99
N VAL A 239 26.53 -11.06 12.96
CA VAL A 239 25.50 -11.01 11.91
C VAL A 239 26.13 -10.62 10.57
N PRO A 240 26.00 -11.44 9.51
CA PRO A 240 26.52 -11.09 8.21
C PRO A 240 25.72 -9.93 7.58
N TRP A 241 26.37 -9.14 6.73
CA TRP A 241 25.73 -7.97 6.09
C TRP A 241 24.45 -8.32 5.32
N ALA A 242 24.35 -9.51 4.73
CA ALA A 242 23.18 -9.94 3.97
C ALA A 242 21.91 -10.11 4.83
N SER A 243 22.04 -10.56 6.08
CA SER A 243 20.92 -10.80 7.00
C SER A 243 20.69 -9.65 8.00
N ARG A 244 21.35 -8.50 7.80
CA ARG A 244 21.30 -7.36 8.73
C ARG A 244 19.90 -6.78 8.94
N TRP A 245 19.00 -6.97 7.96
CA TRP A 245 17.62 -6.52 8.04
C TRP A 245 16.71 -7.47 8.82
N ASP A 246 17.10 -8.74 9.00
CA ASP A 246 16.25 -9.75 9.62
C ASP A 246 15.90 -9.36 11.06
N VAL A 247 16.84 -8.78 11.80
CA VAL A 247 16.67 -8.29 13.18
C VAL A 247 15.60 -7.20 13.29
N TYR A 248 15.46 -6.37 12.26
CA TYR A 248 14.45 -5.31 12.20
C TYR A 248 13.10 -5.81 11.70
N LEU A 249 13.08 -6.89 10.92
CA LEU A 249 11.87 -7.51 10.40
C LEU A 249 11.26 -8.50 11.39
N THR A 250 12.03 -8.96 12.38
CA THR A 250 11.55 -9.72 13.54
C THR A 250 10.81 -8.83 14.55
N THR A 251 9.89 -7.99 14.11
CA THR A 251 8.87 -7.41 15.00
C THR A 251 7.77 -8.43 15.19
N LYS A 252 7.40 -8.75 16.44
CA LYS A 252 6.32 -9.69 16.83
C LYS A 252 5.97 -10.61 15.66
N ALA A 253 6.77 -11.65 15.45
CA ALA A 253 6.15 -12.87 14.96
C ALA A 253 5.09 -13.18 16.01
N VAL A 254 3.89 -12.61 15.84
CA VAL A 254 2.66 -13.27 16.20
C VAL A 254 2.93 -14.61 15.57
N ASP A 255 3.24 -15.62 16.40
CA ASP A 255 3.34 -16.99 15.94
C ASP A 255 2.16 -17.14 15.02
N ILE A 256 2.45 -17.12 13.72
CA ILE A 256 1.38 -17.13 12.74
C ILE A 256 0.70 -18.40 13.14
N HIS A 257 -0.53 -18.31 13.61
CA HIS A 257 -1.28 -19.48 13.98
C HIS A 257 -1.50 -20.16 12.63
N TRP A 258 -0.49 -20.90 12.16
CA TRP A 258 -0.48 -21.64 10.92
C TRP A 258 -1.66 -22.60 10.97
N PHE A 259 -2.03 -23.02 12.18
CA PHE A 259 -3.29 -23.64 12.50
C PHE A 259 -4.54 -22.83 12.13
N SER A 260 -4.63 -21.54 12.47
CA SER A 260 -5.74 -20.65 12.07
C SER A 260 -5.77 -20.38 10.57
N ILE A 261 -4.61 -20.18 9.93
CA ILE A 261 -4.53 -20.00 8.47
C ILE A 261 -4.92 -21.29 7.75
N LEU A 262 -4.37 -22.43 8.17
CA LEU A 262 -4.71 -23.74 7.62
C LEU A 262 -6.20 -24.04 7.83
N ASN A 263 -6.73 -23.79 9.03
CA ASN A 263 -8.14 -23.97 9.33
C ASN A 263 -9.02 -23.05 8.47
N SER A 264 -8.64 -21.79 8.28
CA SER A 264 -9.34 -20.85 7.39
C SER A 264 -9.34 -21.33 5.95
N ILE A 265 -8.19 -21.81 5.44
CA ILE A 265 -8.08 -22.37 4.09
C ILE A 265 -8.95 -23.63 3.95
N VAL A 266 -8.90 -24.55 4.92
CA VAL A 266 -9.70 -25.78 4.90
C VAL A 266 -11.19 -25.47 4.95
N VAL A 267 -11.62 -24.54 5.81
CA VAL A 267 -13.02 -24.10 5.89
C VAL A 267 -13.47 -23.46 4.57
N VAL A 268 -12.67 -22.55 4.00
CA VAL A 268 -13.00 -21.90 2.71
C VAL A 268 -13.07 -22.92 1.57
N LEU A 269 -12.10 -23.84 1.46
CA LEU A 269 -12.12 -24.88 0.43
C LEU A 269 -13.27 -25.87 0.63
N SER A 270 -13.60 -26.23 1.87
CA SER A 270 -14.69 -27.16 2.18
C SER A 270 -16.05 -26.54 1.91
N LEU A 271 -16.28 -25.29 2.32
CA LEU A 271 -17.50 -24.54 2.03
C LEU A 271 -17.64 -24.29 0.52
N SER A 272 -16.57 -23.87 -0.15
CA SER A 272 -16.56 -23.69 -1.61
C SER A 272 -16.84 -25.00 -2.35
N GLY A 273 -16.26 -26.12 -1.90
CA GLY A 273 -16.50 -27.45 -2.44
C GLY A 273 -17.94 -27.91 -2.23
N PHE A 274 -18.47 -27.79 -1.02
CA PHE A 274 -19.86 -28.13 -0.72
C PHE A 274 -20.86 -27.29 -1.53
N LEU A 275 -20.63 -25.97 -1.60
CA LEU A 275 -21.45 -25.06 -2.41
C LEU A 275 -21.37 -25.42 -3.89
N SER A 276 -20.17 -25.70 -4.42
CA SER A 276 -19.97 -26.09 -5.82
C SER A 276 -20.66 -27.42 -6.14
N VAL A 277 -20.55 -28.43 -5.27
CA VAL A 277 -21.25 -29.71 -5.46
C VAL A 277 -22.76 -29.51 -5.40
N THR A 278 -23.25 -28.69 -4.47
CA THR A 278 -24.68 -28.37 -4.35
C THR A 278 -25.18 -27.69 -5.61
N ILE A 279 -24.51 -26.62 -6.07
CA ILE A 279 -24.85 -25.90 -7.32
C ILE A 279 -24.78 -26.84 -8.52
N VAL A 280 -23.72 -27.64 -8.67
CA VAL A 280 -23.60 -28.56 -9.81
C VAL A 280 -24.67 -29.65 -9.75
N ARG A 281 -24.98 -30.20 -8.58
CA ARG A 281 -26.05 -31.19 -8.43
C ARG A 281 -27.41 -30.60 -8.72
N THR A 282 -27.75 -29.42 -8.19
CA THR A 282 -29.04 -28.77 -8.45
C THR A 282 -29.16 -28.41 -9.92
N VAL A 283 -28.14 -27.77 -10.52
CA VAL A 283 -28.14 -27.42 -11.94
C VAL A 283 -28.22 -28.65 -12.83
N ARG A 284 -27.48 -29.74 -12.54
CA ARG A 284 -27.58 -30.99 -13.32
C ARG A 284 -28.94 -31.63 -13.19
N ARG A 285 -29.53 -31.64 -11.99
CA ARG A 285 -30.86 -32.18 -11.75
C ARG A 285 -31.91 -31.38 -12.50
N ASP A 286 -31.87 -30.06 -12.41
CA ASP A 286 -32.78 -29.16 -13.13
C ASP A 286 -32.64 -29.34 -14.64
N ILE A 287 -31.41 -29.30 -15.19
CA ILE A 287 -31.18 -29.54 -16.64
C ILE A 287 -31.69 -30.92 -17.07
N ALA A 288 -31.48 -31.97 -16.27
CA ALA A 288 -31.95 -33.32 -16.59
C ALA A 288 -33.48 -33.45 -16.54
N GLN A 289 -34.14 -32.68 -15.66
CA GLN A 289 -35.59 -32.60 -15.61
C GLN A 289 -36.13 -31.85 -16.83
N TYR A 290 -35.58 -30.68 -17.16
CA TYR A 290 -35.97 -29.92 -18.36
C TYR A 290 -35.78 -30.70 -19.67
N ASN A 291 -34.67 -31.44 -19.79
CA ASN A 291 -34.43 -32.27 -20.99
C ASN A 291 -35.35 -33.49 -21.08
N ARG A 292 -36.03 -33.89 -19.99
CA ARG A 292 -37.06 -34.95 -20.01
C ARG A 292 -38.43 -34.39 -20.38
N ASP A 293 -38.76 -33.21 -19.86
CA ASP A 293 -40.05 -32.55 -20.11
C ASP A 293 -40.17 -32.03 -21.56
N ASP A 294 -39.04 -31.86 -22.29
CA ASP A 294 -39.02 -31.59 -23.75
C ASP A 294 -39.64 -32.72 -24.61
N GLU A 295 -39.89 -33.92 -24.05
CA GLU A 295 -40.55 -35.03 -24.76
C GLU A 295 -42.09 -35.05 -24.59
N GLU A 296 -42.68 -34.29 -23.64
CA GLU A 296 -44.09 -34.47 -23.27
C GLU A 296 -45.04 -33.25 -23.29
N ASP A 297 -44.63 -31.98 -23.45
CA ASP A 297 -45.65 -30.90 -23.52
C ASP A 297 -45.18 -29.56 -24.16
N ASP A 298 -45.82 -29.16 -25.27
CA ASP A 298 -45.72 -27.83 -25.92
C ASP A 298 -46.41 -26.70 -25.10
N THR A 299 -47.00 -27.02 -23.93
CA THR A 299 -47.84 -26.09 -23.16
C THR A 299 -47.18 -25.50 -21.90
N LEU A 300 -45.95 -25.91 -21.57
CA LEU A 300 -45.22 -25.51 -20.35
C LEU A 300 -44.08 -24.47 -20.57
N GLU A 301 -44.12 -23.71 -21.68
CA GLU A 301 -43.09 -22.70 -22.02
C GLU A 301 -43.03 -21.46 -21.08
N GLU A 302 -43.79 -21.39 -20.00
CA GLU A 302 -43.95 -20.14 -19.24
C GLU A 302 -42.93 -19.89 -18.12
N THR A 303 -42.11 -20.86 -17.70
CA THR A 303 -41.12 -20.65 -16.62
C THR A 303 -39.78 -21.37 -16.82
N GLY A 304 -38.65 -20.67 -16.60
CA GLY A 304 -37.32 -21.30 -16.53
C GLY A 304 -36.20 -20.58 -17.27
N TRP A 305 -34.98 -21.10 -17.12
CA TRP A 305 -33.75 -20.52 -17.69
C TRP A 305 -33.71 -20.62 -19.22
N LYS A 306 -34.43 -21.60 -19.79
CA LYS A 306 -34.66 -21.79 -21.24
C LYS A 306 -35.39 -20.59 -21.83
N LEU A 307 -36.34 -19.98 -21.12
CA LEU A 307 -37.07 -18.80 -21.60
C LEU A 307 -36.18 -17.54 -21.75
N VAL A 308 -35.14 -17.44 -20.93
CA VAL A 308 -34.26 -16.27 -20.83
C VAL A 308 -32.98 -16.44 -21.68
N HIS A 309 -32.82 -17.59 -22.34
CA HIS A 309 -31.62 -17.93 -23.12
C HIS A 309 -31.22 -16.85 -24.14
N GLY A 310 -32.22 -16.24 -24.81
CA GLY A 310 -32.04 -15.17 -25.78
C GLY A 310 -31.69 -13.80 -25.19
N ASP A 311 -31.87 -13.60 -23.89
CA ASP A 311 -31.67 -12.31 -23.20
C ASP A 311 -30.40 -12.28 -22.32
N VAL A 312 -29.87 -13.43 -21.91
CA VAL A 312 -28.71 -13.52 -20.98
C VAL A 312 -27.43 -12.86 -21.52
N PHE A 313 -27.10 -13.07 -22.79
CA PHE A 313 -25.88 -12.52 -23.41
C PHE A 313 -26.11 -11.19 -24.13
N ARG A 314 -27.25 -10.55 -23.88
CA ARG A 314 -27.56 -9.24 -24.46
C ARG A 314 -26.59 -8.18 -23.90
N PRO A 315 -26.09 -7.26 -24.73
CA PRO A 315 -25.28 -6.16 -24.24
C PRO A 315 -26.07 -5.28 -23.26
N PRO A 316 -25.52 -4.96 -22.08
CA PRO A 316 -26.18 -4.13 -21.09
C PRO A 316 -26.26 -2.66 -21.55
N PRO A 317 -27.21 -1.86 -21.03
CA PRO A 317 -27.40 -0.46 -21.42
C PRO A 317 -26.13 0.40 -21.21
N HIS A 318 -25.38 0.13 -20.13
CA HIS A 318 -24.14 0.83 -19.79
C HIS A 318 -22.88 -0.02 -20.06
N GLN A 319 -22.82 -0.67 -21.22
CA GLN A 319 -21.69 -1.52 -21.63
C GLN A 319 -20.30 -0.86 -21.53
N MET A 320 -20.18 0.45 -21.78
CA MET A 320 -18.89 1.15 -21.72
C MET A 320 -18.31 1.16 -20.31
N ILE A 321 -19.14 1.49 -19.31
CA ILE A 321 -18.71 1.56 -17.92
C ILE A 321 -18.26 0.17 -17.46
N LEU A 322 -19.06 -0.86 -17.75
CA LEU A 322 -18.73 -2.24 -17.41
C LEU A 322 -17.38 -2.68 -17.99
N VAL A 323 -17.15 -2.41 -19.29
CA VAL A 323 -15.88 -2.73 -19.94
C VAL A 323 -14.70 -2.00 -19.29
N ASN A 324 -14.87 -0.71 -18.95
CA ASN A 324 -13.82 0.07 -18.30
C ASN A 324 -13.49 -0.47 -16.90
N MET A 325 -14.51 -0.86 -16.12
CA MET A 325 -14.32 -1.45 -14.79
C MET A 325 -13.58 -2.79 -14.86
N VAL A 326 -13.97 -3.65 -15.80
CA VAL A 326 -13.32 -4.95 -16.01
C VAL A 326 -11.87 -4.79 -16.51
N GLY A 327 -11.62 -3.88 -17.47
CA GLY A 327 -10.27 -3.58 -17.95
C GLY A 327 -9.36 -3.10 -16.82
N THR A 328 -9.83 -2.13 -16.03
CA THR A 328 -9.13 -1.60 -14.86
C THR A 328 -8.83 -2.69 -13.84
N GLY A 329 -9.79 -3.57 -13.52
CA GLY A 329 -9.55 -4.64 -12.56
C GLY A 329 -8.54 -5.67 -13.05
N ILE A 330 -8.47 -5.97 -14.36
CA ILE A 330 -7.39 -6.82 -14.92
C ILE A 330 -6.03 -6.14 -14.76
N GLN A 331 -5.97 -4.82 -14.99
CA GLN A 331 -4.75 -4.03 -14.78
C GLN A 331 -4.25 -4.15 -13.33
N LEU A 332 -5.14 -3.96 -12.37
CA LEU A 332 -4.85 -4.04 -10.94
C LEU A 332 -4.48 -5.45 -10.48
N LEU A 333 -5.18 -6.48 -10.98
CA LEU A 333 -4.87 -7.88 -10.68
C LEU A 333 -3.51 -8.28 -11.23
N GLY A 334 -3.20 -7.90 -12.47
CA GLY A 334 -1.91 -8.18 -13.11
C GLY A 334 -0.76 -7.49 -12.37
N MET A 335 -0.92 -6.20 -12.05
CA MET A 335 0.05 -5.45 -11.23
C MET A 335 0.26 -6.13 -9.88
N SER A 336 -0.81 -6.44 -9.16
CA SER A 336 -0.72 -7.02 -7.81
C SER A 336 -0.06 -8.40 -7.84
N ALA A 337 -0.41 -9.25 -8.81
CA ALA A 337 0.19 -10.57 -8.97
C ALA A 337 1.70 -10.49 -9.23
N ILE A 338 2.13 -9.61 -10.15
CA ILE A 338 3.55 -9.45 -10.48
C ILE A 338 4.32 -8.85 -9.30
N VAL A 339 3.76 -7.85 -8.61
CA VAL A 339 4.39 -7.27 -7.41
C VAL A 339 4.58 -8.34 -6.33
N VAL A 340 3.58 -9.18 -6.08
CA VAL A 340 3.66 -10.27 -5.10
C VAL A 340 4.72 -11.29 -5.51
N VAL A 341 4.78 -11.70 -6.78
CA VAL A 341 5.82 -12.63 -7.27
C VAL A 341 7.22 -12.03 -7.12
N CYS A 342 7.42 -10.77 -7.52
CA CYS A 342 8.71 -10.07 -7.36
C CYS A 342 9.10 -9.89 -5.88
N ALA A 343 8.11 -9.68 -4.99
CA ALA A 343 8.33 -9.63 -3.55
C ALA A 343 8.72 -10.99 -2.97
N MET A 344 8.07 -12.08 -3.41
CA MET A 344 8.40 -13.46 -3.00
C MET A 344 9.79 -13.89 -3.45
N LEU A 345 10.25 -13.42 -4.61
CA LEU A 345 11.62 -13.65 -5.10
C LEU A 345 12.68 -12.81 -4.35
N GLY A 346 12.28 -11.96 -3.40
CA GLY A 346 13.17 -11.10 -2.63
C GLY A 346 13.71 -9.89 -3.40
N MET A 347 13.31 -9.69 -4.67
CA MET A 347 13.76 -8.57 -5.50
C MET A 347 13.23 -7.21 -5.02
N LEU A 348 12.06 -7.21 -4.35
CA LEU A 348 11.42 -6.02 -3.77
C LEU A 348 11.47 -6.07 -2.24
N SER A 349 12.66 -6.32 -1.69
CA SER A 349 12.85 -6.35 -0.23
C SER A 349 12.57 -4.97 0.39
N PRO A 350 12.09 -4.91 1.65
CA PRO A 350 11.97 -3.65 2.39
C PRO A 350 13.28 -2.86 2.51
N ALA A 351 14.43 -3.53 2.33
CA ALA A 351 15.75 -2.93 2.37
C ALA A 351 15.99 -1.88 1.28
N SER A 352 15.39 -2.07 0.09
CA SER A 352 15.37 -1.06 -0.96
C SER A 352 14.17 -0.13 -0.76
N ARG A 353 14.37 0.93 0.02
CA ARG A 353 13.32 1.90 0.37
C ARG A 353 12.62 2.47 -0.88
N GLY A 354 11.30 2.60 -0.81
CA GLY A 354 10.47 3.14 -1.90
C GLY A 354 10.43 2.29 -3.20
N SER A 355 11.25 1.25 -3.33
CA SER A 355 11.31 0.41 -4.54
C SER A 355 9.98 -0.30 -4.81
N LEU A 356 9.35 -0.85 -3.77
CA LEU A 356 8.05 -1.54 -3.88
C LEU A 356 6.96 -0.63 -4.45
N MET A 357 6.85 0.61 -3.93
CA MET A 357 5.86 1.58 -4.43
C MET A 357 6.19 2.06 -5.84
N SER A 358 7.46 2.37 -6.12
CA SER A 358 7.89 2.76 -7.45
C SER A 358 7.59 1.66 -8.47
N ALA A 359 7.95 0.42 -8.15
CA ALA A 359 7.70 -0.75 -8.99
C ALA A 359 6.22 -0.98 -9.22
N ALA A 360 5.37 -0.84 -8.19
CA ALA A 360 3.92 -0.97 -8.34
C ALA A 360 3.35 0.07 -9.32
N VAL A 361 3.78 1.34 -9.24
CA VAL A 361 3.34 2.41 -10.17
C VAL A 361 3.81 2.13 -11.60
N PHE A 362 5.08 1.75 -11.80
CA PHE A 362 5.57 1.41 -13.14
C PHE A 362 4.87 0.18 -13.72
N LEU A 363 4.71 -0.88 -12.94
CA LEU A 363 4.00 -2.10 -13.35
C LEU A 363 2.54 -1.80 -13.69
N PHE A 364 1.88 -0.92 -12.92
CA PHE A 364 0.53 -0.47 -13.24
C PHE A 364 0.44 0.14 -14.64
N CYS A 365 1.35 1.06 -14.99
CA CYS A 365 1.39 1.67 -16.33
C CYS A 365 1.64 0.65 -17.45
N PHE A 366 2.54 -0.32 -17.25
CA PHE A 366 2.79 -1.36 -18.26
C PHE A 366 1.63 -2.34 -18.42
N MET A 367 0.93 -2.66 -17.32
CA MET A 367 -0.29 -3.48 -17.35
C MET A 367 -1.45 -2.80 -18.11
N GLY A 368 -1.34 -1.51 -18.42
CA GLY A 368 -2.26 -0.79 -19.31
C GLY A 368 -2.44 -1.47 -20.68
N LEU A 369 -1.40 -2.11 -21.23
CA LEU A 369 -1.50 -2.87 -22.48
C LEU A 369 -2.50 -4.04 -22.38
N ILE A 370 -2.43 -4.79 -21.29
CA ILE A 370 -3.28 -5.97 -21.05
C ILE A 370 -4.71 -5.51 -20.76
N SER A 371 -4.86 -4.45 -19.95
CA SER A 371 -6.13 -3.76 -19.69
C SER A 371 -6.83 -3.38 -20.99
N GLY A 372 -6.13 -2.65 -21.87
CA GLY A 372 -6.62 -2.24 -23.19
C GLY A 372 -7.03 -3.43 -24.05
N TYR A 373 -6.20 -4.48 -24.12
CA TYR A 373 -6.49 -5.69 -24.90
C TYR A 373 -7.80 -6.37 -24.48
N HIS A 374 -7.98 -6.60 -23.18
CA HIS A 374 -9.19 -7.22 -22.66
C HIS A 374 -10.41 -6.30 -22.81
N ALA A 375 -10.26 -5.00 -22.56
CA ALA A 375 -11.32 -4.01 -22.75
C ALA A 375 -11.79 -3.95 -24.21
N GLY A 376 -10.87 -3.88 -25.18
CA GLY A 376 -11.18 -3.84 -26.61
C GLY A 376 -11.88 -5.11 -27.10
N ARG A 377 -11.44 -6.28 -26.65
CA ARG A 377 -12.06 -7.56 -27.00
C ARG A 377 -13.46 -7.70 -26.39
N LEU A 378 -13.64 -7.30 -25.14
CA LEU A 378 -14.94 -7.32 -24.47
C LEU A 378 -15.92 -6.32 -25.08
N TYR A 379 -15.46 -5.12 -25.42
CA TYR A 379 -16.27 -4.09 -26.08
C TYR A 379 -16.80 -4.55 -27.45
N LYS A 380 -15.96 -5.26 -28.22
CA LYS A 380 -16.38 -5.88 -29.48
C LYS A 380 -17.44 -6.97 -29.26
N THR A 381 -17.27 -7.77 -28.22
CA THR A 381 -18.22 -8.85 -27.86
C THR A 381 -19.60 -8.27 -27.56
N MET A 382 -19.67 -7.12 -26.87
CA MET A 382 -20.92 -6.43 -26.58
C MET A 382 -21.49 -5.61 -27.76
N LYS A 383 -20.90 -5.71 -28.96
CA LYS A 383 -21.35 -4.97 -30.16
C LYS A 383 -21.37 -3.44 -29.97
N GLY A 384 -20.38 -2.90 -29.26
CA GLY A 384 -20.24 -1.46 -29.01
C GLY A 384 -19.96 -0.66 -30.28
N ARG A 385 -20.66 0.49 -30.43
CA ARG A 385 -20.58 1.34 -31.64
C ARG A 385 -19.37 2.28 -31.68
N ASN A 386 -18.88 2.74 -30.53
CA ASN A 386 -17.88 3.82 -30.40
C ASN A 386 -16.59 3.33 -29.72
N PRO A 387 -15.70 2.61 -30.44
CA PRO A 387 -14.50 1.99 -29.86
C PRO A 387 -13.50 3.01 -29.32
N ILE A 388 -13.28 4.13 -30.02
CA ILE A 388 -12.32 5.17 -29.61
C ILE A 388 -12.75 5.79 -28.27
N ARG A 389 -14.04 6.10 -28.11
CA ARG A 389 -14.57 6.65 -26.85
C ARG A 389 -14.41 5.67 -25.70
N CYS A 390 -14.57 4.37 -25.94
CA CYS A 390 -14.33 3.34 -24.93
C CYS A 390 -12.86 3.31 -24.52
N ALA A 391 -11.92 3.32 -25.49
CA ALA A 391 -10.49 3.32 -25.21
C ALA A 391 -10.05 4.54 -24.38
N VAL A 392 -10.54 5.75 -24.74
CA VAL A 392 -10.30 6.98 -23.95
C VAL A 392 -10.83 6.80 -22.52
N GLN A 393 -12.06 6.33 -22.36
CA GLN A 393 -12.64 6.17 -21.02
C GLN A 393 -11.95 5.08 -20.20
N THR A 394 -11.49 3.99 -20.81
CA THR A 394 -10.69 2.97 -20.12
C THR A 394 -9.38 3.57 -19.61
N ALA A 395 -8.72 4.41 -20.41
CA ALA A 395 -7.46 5.06 -20.03
C ALA A 395 -7.63 6.17 -18.98
N THR A 396 -8.81 6.81 -18.89
CA THR A 396 -8.98 7.98 -18.03
C THR A 396 -9.81 7.76 -16.78
N LEU A 397 -10.82 6.89 -16.79
CA LEU A 397 -11.81 6.83 -15.71
C LEU A 397 -11.20 6.52 -14.34
N PHE A 398 -10.37 5.49 -14.25
CA PHE A 398 -9.77 5.09 -12.97
C PHE A 398 -8.59 5.97 -12.56
N PRO A 399 -7.58 6.24 -13.42
CA PRO A 399 -6.48 7.11 -13.05
C PRO A 399 -6.92 8.53 -12.66
N SER A 400 -7.92 9.11 -13.36
CA SER A 400 -8.44 10.44 -13.01
C SER A 400 -9.14 10.46 -11.66
N LEU A 401 -9.88 9.40 -11.30
CA LEU A 401 -10.52 9.30 -9.99
C LEU A 401 -9.49 9.18 -8.87
N ILE A 402 -8.47 8.32 -9.06
CA ILE A 402 -7.42 8.11 -8.06
C ILE A 402 -6.57 9.37 -7.89
N LEU A 403 -6.11 9.98 -8.99
CA LEU A 403 -5.30 11.20 -8.95
C LEU A 403 -6.11 12.41 -8.48
N GLY A 404 -7.39 12.51 -8.85
CA GLY A 404 -8.28 13.57 -8.40
C GLY A 404 -8.53 13.51 -6.89
N ALA A 405 -8.88 12.32 -6.38
CA ALA A 405 -9.03 12.12 -4.95
C ALA A 405 -7.70 12.30 -4.20
N GLY A 406 -6.59 11.78 -4.76
CA GLY A 406 -5.25 11.96 -4.20
C GLY A 406 -4.84 13.43 -4.13
N PHE A 407 -5.12 14.24 -5.15
CA PHE A 407 -4.85 15.68 -5.15
C PHE A 407 -5.67 16.41 -4.08
N LEU A 408 -6.94 16.05 -3.93
CA LEU A 408 -7.81 16.63 -2.90
C LEU A 408 -7.29 16.29 -1.49
N LEU A 409 -6.90 15.04 -1.24
CA LEU A 409 -6.27 14.65 0.03
C LEU A 409 -4.91 15.33 0.23
N ASN A 410 -4.13 15.52 -0.84
CA ASN A 410 -2.84 16.20 -0.79
C ASN A 410 -2.97 17.68 -0.37
N PHE A 411 -4.05 18.36 -0.76
CA PHE A 411 -4.32 19.73 -0.31
C PHE A 411 -4.43 19.82 1.23
N PHE A 412 -5.09 18.85 1.86
CA PHE A 412 -5.18 18.77 3.32
C PHE A 412 -3.82 18.49 3.98
N LEU A 413 -2.98 17.66 3.36
CA LEU A 413 -1.62 17.40 3.84
C LEU A 413 -0.72 18.63 3.77
N ILE A 414 -0.79 19.38 2.66
CA ILE A 414 -0.06 20.65 2.48
C ILE A 414 -0.51 21.67 3.53
N GLY A 415 -1.82 21.82 3.75
CA GLY A 415 -2.37 22.75 4.75
C GLY A 415 -1.96 22.44 6.19
N LYS A 416 -1.47 21.23 6.47
CA LYS A 416 -0.92 20.82 7.78
C LYS A 416 0.61 20.71 7.81
N HIS A 417 1.30 21.12 6.75
CA HIS A 417 2.76 21.00 6.63
C HIS A 417 3.27 19.57 6.94
N SER A 418 2.52 18.56 6.49
CA SER A 418 2.89 17.15 6.66
C SER A 418 3.98 16.75 5.66
N SER A 419 4.96 15.95 6.12
CA SER A 419 5.95 15.32 5.24
C SER A 419 5.33 14.37 4.20
N GLY A 420 4.13 13.86 4.49
CA GLY A 420 3.35 13.02 3.58
C GLY A 420 2.77 13.79 2.39
N ALA A 421 2.86 15.12 2.38
CA ALA A 421 2.46 15.93 1.24
C ALA A 421 3.36 15.61 0.03
N VAL A 422 2.73 15.17 -1.04
CA VAL A 422 3.39 14.91 -2.32
C VAL A 422 3.71 16.26 -2.98
N PRO A 423 4.99 16.55 -3.28
CA PRO A 423 5.40 17.78 -3.94
C PRO A 423 4.72 17.96 -5.30
N PHE A 424 4.50 19.21 -5.68
CA PHE A 424 3.91 19.55 -6.97
C PHE A 424 4.68 18.94 -8.15
N GLY A 425 6.01 18.89 -8.09
CA GLY A 425 6.85 18.28 -9.12
C GLY A 425 6.56 16.79 -9.35
N THR A 426 6.41 16.01 -8.28
CA THR A 426 6.05 14.59 -8.38
C THR A 426 4.62 14.37 -8.85
N MET A 427 3.69 15.28 -8.53
CA MET A 427 2.34 15.23 -9.07
C MET A 427 2.32 15.40 -10.60
N ILE A 428 3.08 16.35 -11.11
CA ILE A 428 3.26 16.52 -12.57
C ILE A 428 3.93 15.27 -13.16
N ALA A 429 4.95 14.72 -12.51
CA ALA A 429 5.62 13.51 -12.99
C ALA A 429 4.66 12.32 -13.12
N LEU A 430 3.75 12.12 -12.16
CA LEU A 430 2.71 11.09 -12.23
C LEU A 430 1.70 11.35 -13.35
N LEU A 431 1.30 12.61 -13.57
CA LEU A 431 0.43 13.00 -14.70
C LEU A 431 1.11 12.72 -16.04
N VAL A 432 2.38 13.10 -16.19
CA VAL A 432 3.18 12.84 -17.41
C VAL A 432 3.32 11.34 -17.62
N MET A 433 3.60 10.57 -16.58
CA MET A 433 3.68 9.11 -16.66
C MET A 433 2.36 8.49 -17.14
N TRP A 434 1.22 8.98 -16.63
CA TRP A 434 -0.11 8.55 -17.07
C TRP A 434 -0.39 8.88 -18.54
N PHE A 435 -0.17 10.12 -18.97
CA PHE A 435 -0.48 10.54 -20.35
C PHE A 435 0.53 10.05 -21.40
N CYS A 436 1.82 9.93 -21.05
CA CYS A 436 2.87 9.57 -21.99
C CYS A 436 3.15 8.07 -22.06
N ILE A 437 2.86 7.31 -21.00
CA ILE A 437 3.12 5.88 -20.94
C ILE A 437 1.81 5.10 -20.89
N ASP A 438 1.07 5.20 -19.79
CA ASP A 438 -0.12 4.36 -19.57
C ASP A 438 -1.20 4.52 -20.66
N MET A 439 -1.58 5.76 -20.97
CA MET A 439 -2.62 6.02 -21.98
C MET A 439 -2.24 5.44 -23.36
N PRO A 440 -1.08 5.74 -23.98
CA PRO A 440 -0.67 5.12 -25.25
C PRO A 440 -0.63 3.59 -25.22
N LEU A 441 -0.16 2.97 -24.12
CA LEU A 441 -0.16 1.51 -23.99
C LEU A 441 -1.59 0.94 -23.97
N ILE A 442 -2.54 1.60 -23.28
CA ILE A 442 -3.94 1.19 -23.29
C ILE A 442 -4.53 1.27 -24.70
N PHE A 443 -4.26 2.35 -25.45
CA PHE A 443 -4.71 2.47 -26.84
C PHE A 443 -4.13 1.38 -27.75
N LEU A 444 -2.83 1.08 -27.59
CA LEU A 444 -2.16 0.02 -28.33
C LEU A 444 -2.79 -1.35 -28.01
N GLY A 445 -3.02 -1.62 -26.72
CA GLY A 445 -3.69 -2.84 -26.26
C GLY A 445 -5.09 -2.96 -26.83
N PHE A 446 -5.87 -1.88 -26.73
CA PHE A 446 -7.25 -1.81 -27.23
C PHE A 446 -7.32 -2.05 -28.73
N TYR A 447 -6.39 -1.50 -29.49
CA TYR A 447 -6.28 -1.73 -30.94
C TYR A 447 -6.08 -3.22 -31.27
N PHE A 448 -5.18 -3.91 -30.58
CA PHE A 448 -4.98 -5.36 -30.77
C PHE A 448 -6.17 -6.18 -30.27
N GLY A 449 -6.75 -5.82 -29.13
CA GLY A 449 -7.92 -6.48 -28.55
C GLY A 449 -9.15 -6.41 -29.45
N TYR A 450 -9.42 -5.24 -30.03
CA TYR A 450 -10.56 -5.03 -30.93
C TYR A 450 -10.40 -5.75 -32.27
N ARG A 451 -9.17 -6.02 -32.72
CA ARG A 451 -8.93 -6.84 -33.91
C ARG A 451 -9.14 -8.33 -33.67
N LYS A 452 -8.99 -8.80 -32.44
CA LYS A 452 -9.22 -10.21 -32.08
C LYS A 452 -10.70 -10.59 -32.27
N GLN A 453 -10.96 -11.88 -32.43
CA GLN A 453 -12.32 -12.41 -32.48
C GLN A 453 -13.04 -12.17 -31.14
N PRO A 454 -14.33 -11.77 -31.18
CA PRO A 454 -15.14 -11.61 -29.98
C PRO A 454 -15.29 -12.95 -29.25
N TYR A 455 -15.68 -12.92 -27.97
CA TYR A 455 -16.05 -14.15 -27.28
C TYR A 455 -17.31 -14.74 -27.93
N THR A 456 -17.28 -16.04 -28.21
CA THR A 456 -18.41 -16.75 -28.81
C THR A 456 -19.43 -17.07 -27.73
N HIS A 457 -20.65 -16.57 -27.89
CA HIS A 457 -21.76 -16.96 -27.03
C HIS A 457 -22.35 -18.29 -27.50
N PRO A 458 -22.73 -19.19 -26.57
CA PRO A 458 -23.29 -20.50 -26.93
C PRO A 458 -24.67 -20.40 -27.58
N VAL A 459 -25.36 -19.27 -27.38
CA VAL A 459 -26.75 -19.06 -27.75
C VAL A 459 -26.92 -17.76 -28.54
N ARG A 460 -27.86 -17.74 -29.49
CA ARG A 460 -28.23 -16.51 -30.23
C ARG A 460 -29.07 -15.58 -29.36
N THR A 461 -28.72 -14.30 -29.36
CA THR A 461 -29.43 -13.28 -28.57
C THR A 461 -30.61 -12.68 -29.33
N ASN A 462 -31.74 -12.48 -28.66
CA ASN A 462 -32.88 -11.73 -29.18
C ASN A 462 -32.57 -10.24 -29.29
N GLN A 463 -33.12 -9.56 -30.31
CA GLN A 463 -32.88 -8.13 -30.52
C GLN A 463 -33.82 -7.22 -29.71
N ILE A 464 -35.04 -7.66 -29.45
CA ILE A 464 -36.08 -6.90 -28.74
C ILE A 464 -36.26 -7.51 -27.34
N PRO A 465 -36.23 -6.72 -26.25
CA PRO A 465 -36.42 -7.26 -24.91
C PRO A 465 -37.85 -7.78 -24.79
N ARG A 466 -38.04 -8.94 -24.18
CA ARG A 466 -39.39 -9.42 -23.92
C ARG A 466 -40.11 -8.41 -23.02
N GLN A 467 -41.36 -8.11 -23.35
CA GLN A 467 -42.19 -7.26 -22.51
C GLN A 467 -42.50 -8.02 -21.21
N VAL A 468 -42.05 -7.47 -20.09
CA VAL A 468 -42.40 -7.98 -18.75
C VAL A 468 -43.72 -7.30 -18.36
N PRO A 469 -44.78 -8.06 -18.01
CA PRO A 469 -46.05 -7.48 -17.59
C PRO A 469 -45.86 -6.61 -16.34
N GLU A 470 -46.61 -5.51 -16.24
CA GLU A 470 -46.52 -4.61 -15.08
C GLU A 470 -46.94 -5.33 -13.79
N GLN A 471 -45.99 -5.47 -12.87
CA GLN A 471 -46.23 -6.15 -11.61
C GLN A 471 -46.90 -5.21 -10.59
N PRO A 472 -47.79 -5.74 -9.72
CA PRO A 472 -48.34 -5.02 -8.58
C PRO A 472 -47.23 -4.39 -7.74
N TRP A 473 -47.50 -3.24 -7.11
CA TRP A 473 -46.46 -2.44 -6.44
C TRP A 473 -45.64 -3.23 -5.41
N TYR A 474 -46.24 -4.18 -4.69
CA TYR A 474 -45.60 -5.03 -3.69
C TYR A 474 -44.73 -6.16 -4.28
N LEU A 475 -44.95 -6.52 -5.56
CA LEU A 475 -44.15 -7.51 -6.29
C LEU A 475 -42.99 -6.87 -7.07
N ARG A 476 -42.95 -5.54 -7.19
CA ARG A 476 -41.84 -4.82 -7.83
C ARG A 476 -40.51 -5.14 -7.15
N LEU A 477 -39.43 -5.07 -7.93
CA LEU A 477 -38.08 -5.47 -7.53
C LEU A 477 -37.67 -4.94 -6.15
N ILE A 478 -37.94 -3.66 -5.85
CA ILE A 478 -37.49 -3.04 -4.60
C ILE A 478 -38.32 -3.50 -3.38
N PRO A 479 -39.67 -3.40 -3.37
CA PRO A 479 -40.47 -3.89 -2.23
C PRO A 479 -40.37 -5.40 -2.00
N SER A 480 -40.39 -6.22 -3.06
CA SER A 480 -40.35 -7.68 -2.94
C SER A 480 -38.99 -8.17 -2.45
N SER A 481 -37.89 -7.57 -2.95
CA SER A 481 -36.53 -7.89 -2.45
C SER A 481 -36.31 -7.45 -1.01
N LEU A 482 -36.92 -6.35 -0.55
CA LEU A 482 -36.84 -5.93 0.85
C LEU A 482 -37.64 -6.85 1.77
N ILE A 483 -38.88 -7.19 1.42
CA ILE A 483 -39.77 -8.01 2.28
C ILE A 483 -39.30 -9.47 2.33
N ALA A 484 -38.99 -10.07 1.17
CA ALA A 484 -38.53 -11.45 1.11
C ALA A 484 -37.04 -11.60 1.46
N GLY A 485 -36.24 -10.57 1.18
CA GLY A 485 -34.79 -10.62 1.29
C GLY A 485 -34.24 -10.19 2.64
N VAL A 486 -34.93 -9.42 3.48
CA VAL A 486 -34.37 -8.93 4.76
C VAL A 486 -33.89 -10.06 5.68
N LEU A 487 -34.68 -11.13 5.84
CA LEU A 487 -34.35 -12.25 6.72
C LEU A 487 -33.22 -13.14 6.14
N PRO A 488 -33.27 -13.59 4.87
CA PRO A 488 -32.17 -14.30 4.24
C PRO A 488 -30.90 -13.45 4.10
N PHE A 489 -31.04 -12.15 3.86
CA PHE A 489 -29.92 -11.21 3.77
C PHE A 489 -29.25 -11.09 5.12
N GLY A 490 -29.96 -10.90 6.23
CA GLY A 490 -29.33 -10.89 7.57
C GLY A 490 -28.56 -12.18 7.89
N ALA A 491 -29.11 -13.34 7.52
CA ALA A 491 -28.50 -14.64 7.78
C ALA A 491 -27.32 -14.97 6.84
N MET A 492 -27.36 -14.52 5.58
CA MET A 492 -26.34 -14.83 4.58
C MET A 492 -25.45 -13.66 4.24
N PHE A 493 -25.66 -12.43 4.72
CA PHE A 493 -24.94 -11.23 4.26
C PHE A 493 -23.43 -11.37 4.34
N ILE A 494 -22.92 -11.98 5.42
CA ILE A 494 -21.49 -12.23 5.57
C ILE A 494 -21.01 -13.14 4.42
N GLU A 495 -21.66 -14.28 4.20
CA GLU A 495 -21.36 -15.21 3.10
C GLU A 495 -21.59 -14.58 1.71
N LEU A 496 -22.65 -13.79 1.55
CA LEU A 496 -23.04 -13.13 0.32
C LEU A 496 -22.09 -11.98 -0.03
N SER A 497 -21.47 -11.34 0.96
CA SER A 497 -20.43 -10.33 0.76
C SER A 497 -19.13 -10.94 0.24
N PHE A 498 -18.86 -12.21 0.54
CA PHE A 498 -17.79 -13.00 -0.08
C PHE A 498 -18.17 -13.50 -1.49
N VAL A 499 -19.46 -13.72 -1.77
CA VAL A 499 -19.95 -14.23 -3.07
C VAL A 499 -20.21 -13.12 -4.10
N ILE A 500 -20.77 -11.97 -3.70
CA ILE A 500 -20.88 -10.78 -4.55
C ILE A 500 -19.47 -10.21 -4.62
N SER A 501 -18.77 -10.53 -5.69
CA SER A 501 -17.35 -10.27 -5.84
C SER A 501 -16.92 -8.86 -5.39
N GLY A 502 -17.53 -7.81 -5.93
CA GLY A 502 -17.26 -6.42 -5.51
C GLY A 502 -17.82 -6.03 -4.13
N GLY A 503 -18.80 -6.77 -3.62
CA GLY A 503 -19.45 -6.58 -2.32
C GLY A 503 -18.48 -6.64 -1.14
N SER A 504 -17.42 -7.44 -1.28
CA SER A 504 -16.31 -7.53 -0.34
C SER A 504 -15.62 -6.19 -0.04
N SER A 505 -15.65 -5.21 -0.96
CA SER A 505 -15.13 -3.87 -0.68
C SER A 505 -15.95 -3.09 0.35
N PHE A 506 -17.27 -3.32 0.43
CA PHE A 506 -18.12 -2.72 1.45
C PHE A 506 -17.78 -3.26 2.82
N TYR A 507 -17.42 -4.55 2.92
CA TYR A 507 -16.92 -5.13 4.16
C TYR A 507 -15.61 -4.45 4.60
N VAL A 508 -14.67 -4.23 3.67
CA VAL A 508 -13.42 -3.50 3.96
C VAL A 508 -13.72 -2.08 4.47
N MET A 509 -14.66 -1.38 3.83
CA MET A 509 -15.08 -0.04 4.26
C MET A 509 -15.77 -0.05 5.64
N ALA A 510 -16.69 -0.98 5.88
CA ALA A 510 -17.39 -1.11 7.15
C ALA A 510 -16.41 -1.47 8.30
N TYR A 511 -15.44 -2.34 8.01
CA TYR A 511 -14.37 -2.66 8.95
C TYR A 511 -13.49 -1.43 9.24
N ALA A 512 -13.15 -0.62 8.24
CA ALA A 512 -12.40 0.62 8.44
C ALA A 512 -13.16 1.60 9.36
N VAL A 513 -14.48 1.72 9.21
CA VAL A 513 -15.34 2.51 10.10
C VAL A 513 -15.35 1.92 11.52
N PHE A 514 -15.51 0.60 11.66
CA PHE A 514 -15.49 -0.06 12.97
C PHE A 514 -14.15 0.12 13.68
N TYR A 515 -13.04 -0.04 12.96
CA TYR A 515 -11.69 0.12 13.49
C TYR A 515 -11.43 1.56 13.94
N TYR A 516 -11.91 2.55 13.18
CA TYR A 516 -11.87 3.97 13.56
C TYR A 516 -12.55 4.24 14.92
N ASN A 517 -13.72 3.66 15.15
CA ASN A 517 -14.49 3.92 16.37
C ASN A 517 -14.01 3.13 17.61
N THR A 518 -13.31 2.01 17.42
CA THR A 518 -13.00 1.08 18.53
C THR A 518 -11.53 1.04 18.92
N LYS A 519 -10.60 1.28 17.98
CA LYS A 519 -9.16 1.08 18.20
C LYS A 519 -8.34 2.35 17.97
N LEU A 520 -8.78 3.23 17.08
CA LEU A 520 -8.04 4.44 16.74
C LEU A 520 -8.45 5.61 17.63
N THR A 521 -7.47 6.24 18.27
CA THR A 521 -7.61 7.48 19.05
C THR A 521 -7.14 8.67 18.21
N ILE A 522 -7.69 8.80 17.00
CA ILE A 522 -7.35 9.91 16.10
C ILE A 522 -8.12 11.16 16.54
N GLU A 523 -7.39 12.16 17.02
CA GLU A 523 -7.95 13.48 17.32
C GLU A 523 -7.75 14.46 16.15
N GLY A 524 -8.83 15.09 15.70
CA GLY A 524 -8.80 16.18 14.72
C GLY A 524 -9.38 15.85 13.35
N PHE A 525 -9.97 16.86 12.71
CA PHE A 525 -10.69 16.73 11.45
C PHE A 525 -9.84 16.22 10.27
N VAL A 526 -8.62 16.75 10.12
CA VAL A 526 -7.78 16.45 8.94
C VAL A 526 -7.32 14.98 8.93
N PRO A 527 -6.76 14.41 10.01
CA PRO A 527 -6.43 12.99 10.07
C PRO A 527 -7.62 12.06 9.80
N THR A 528 -8.82 12.41 10.29
CA THR A 528 -10.06 11.66 10.01
C THR A 528 -10.40 11.64 8.51
N VAL A 529 -10.35 12.79 7.84
CA VAL A 529 -10.59 12.90 6.39
C VAL A 529 -9.56 12.09 5.61
N LEU A 530 -8.29 12.14 6.01
CA LEU A 530 -7.22 11.35 5.38
C LEU A 530 -7.45 9.84 5.55
N TYR A 531 -7.80 9.40 6.75
CA TYR A 531 -8.07 7.99 7.03
C TYR A 531 -9.23 7.44 6.17
N PHE A 532 -10.38 8.12 6.15
CA PHE A 532 -11.51 7.70 5.34
C PHE A 532 -11.28 7.87 3.84
N GLY A 533 -10.52 8.91 3.44
CA GLY A 533 -10.12 9.12 2.06
C GLY A 533 -9.27 7.97 1.52
N TYR A 534 -8.17 7.65 2.20
CA TYR A 534 -7.31 6.53 1.80
C TYR A 534 -8.02 5.18 1.89
N SER A 535 -8.82 4.95 2.93
CA SER A 535 -9.64 3.74 3.07
C SER A 535 -10.64 3.58 1.92
N SER A 536 -11.22 4.68 1.42
CA SER A 536 -12.12 4.67 0.27
C SER A 536 -11.41 4.32 -1.03
N LEU A 537 -10.19 4.83 -1.24
CA LEU A 537 -9.38 4.47 -2.40
C LEU A 537 -8.96 3.00 -2.38
N ILE A 538 -8.61 2.47 -1.21
CA ILE A 538 -8.29 1.05 -1.02
C ILE A 538 -9.52 0.20 -1.31
N ALA A 539 -10.68 0.52 -0.73
CA ALA A 539 -11.92 -0.20 -0.95
C ALA A 539 -12.32 -0.17 -2.44
N LEU A 540 -12.18 0.97 -3.12
CA LEU A 540 -12.48 1.10 -4.54
C LEU A 540 -11.53 0.26 -5.42
N THR A 541 -10.24 0.25 -5.09
CA THR A 541 -9.25 -0.59 -5.79
C THR A 541 -9.60 -2.07 -5.62
N PHE A 542 -9.96 -2.46 -4.39
CA PHE A 542 -10.39 -3.81 -4.07
C PHE A 542 -11.68 -4.18 -4.82
N PHE A 543 -12.66 -3.27 -4.91
CA PHE A 543 -13.91 -3.44 -5.67
C PHE A 543 -13.65 -3.77 -7.13
N PHE A 544 -12.72 -3.09 -7.80
CA PHE A 544 -12.40 -3.38 -9.21
C PHE A 544 -11.71 -4.73 -9.39
N MET A 545 -10.78 -5.07 -8.50
CA MET A 545 -10.08 -6.35 -8.52
C MET A 545 -11.06 -7.51 -8.33
N THR A 546 -11.79 -7.51 -7.22
CA THR A 546 -12.73 -8.59 -6.91
C THR A 546 -13.89 -8.57 -7.90
N GLY A 547 -14.46 -7.41 -8.24
CA GLY A 547 -15.50 -7.27 -9.25
C GLY A 547 -15.14 -7.90 -10.60
N THR A 548 -13.89 -7.77 -11.03
CA THR A 548 -13.38 -8.38 -12.28
C THR A 548 -13.28 -9.90 -12.19
N ILE A 549 -12.78 -10.44 -11.07
CA ILE A 549 -12.77 -11.89 -10.83
C ILE A 549 -14.20 -12.44 -10.92
N GLY A 550 -15.15 -11.77 -10.27
CA GLY A 550 -16.55 -12.16 -10.26
C GLY A 550 -17.22 -12.07 -11.62
N PHE A 551 -16.89 -11.05 -12.40
CA PHE A 551 -17.36 -10.90 -13.78
C PHE A 551 -16.93 -12.10 -14.63
N TYR A 552 -15.65 -12.47 -14.61
CA TYR A 552 -15.15 -13.61 -15.40
C TYR A 552 -15.65 -14.95 -14.87
N ALA A 553 -15.74 -15.13 -13.56
CA ALA A 553 -16.31 -16.34 -12.95
C ALA A 553 -17.78 -16.53 -13.38
N SER A 554 -18.59 -15.48 -13.27
CA SER A 554 -19.99 -15.48 -13.71
C SER A 554 -20.12 -15.70 -15.21
N HIS A 555 -19.30 -15.01 -16.02
CA HIS A 555 -19.31 -15.15 -17.47
C HIS A 555 -18.95 -16.59 -17.91
N PHE A 556 -17.95 -17.19 -17.27
CA PHE A 556 -17.57 -18.59 -17.50
C PHE A 556 -18.69 -19.56 -17.11
N PHE A 557 -19.29 -19.36 -15.93
CA PHE A 557 -20.40 -20.16 -15.44
C PHE A 557 -21.61 -20.11 -16.39
N LEU A 558 -22.05 -18.91 -16.77
CA LEU A 558 -23.16 -18.72 -17.72
C LEU A 558 -22.86 -19.36 -19.07
N THR A 559 -21.64 -19.19 -19.59
CA THR A 559 -21.23 -19.79 -20.87
C THR A 559 -21.28 -21.32 -20.79
N LYS A 560 -20.88 -21.91 -19.66
CA LYS A 560 -20.92 -23.37 -19.47
C LYS A 560 -22.34 -23.91 -19.33
N ILE A 561 -23.22 -23.24 -18.60
CA ILE A 561 -24.61 -23.67 -18.44
C ILE A 561 -25.35 -23.59 -19.77
N TYR A 562 -25.32 -22.43 -20.42
CA TYR A 562 -26.07 -22.24 -21.66
C TYR A 562 -25.46 -23.00 -22.86
N ALA A 563 -24.22 -23.49 -22.76
CA ALA A 563 -23.68 -24.45 -23.72
C ALA A 563 -24.19 -25.89 -23.50
N ALA A 564 -24.70 -26.22 -22.30
CA ALA A 564 -25.19 -27.54 -21.95
C ALA A 564 -26.71 -27.70 -22.16
N VAL A 565 -27.44 -26.58 -22.21
CA VAL A 565 -28.86 -26.58 -22.58
C VAL A 565 -28.97 -26.80 -24.08
N LYS A 566 -29.68 -27.87 -24.50
CA LYS A 566 -30.03 -28.07 -25.91
C LYS A 566 -31.11 -27.05 -26.25
N ILE A 567 -30.81 -26.21 -27.24
CA ILE A 567 -31.75 -25.23 -27.78
C ILE A 567 -31.65 -25.43 -29.28
N ASP A 568 -32.72 -25.93 -29.90
CA ASP A 568 -32.79 -26.19 -31.33
C ASP A 568 -32.75 -24.88 -32.15
#